data_AF-A0A4R1WLC1-F1
#
_entry.id   AF-A0A4R1WLC1-F1
#
_cell.length_a   1.000
_cell.length_b   1.000
_cell.length_c   1.000
_cell.angle_alpha   90.00
_cell.angle_beta   90.00
_cell.angle_gamma   90.00
#
_symmetry.space_group_name_H-M   'P 1'
#
loop_
_entity.id
_entity.type
_entity.pdbx_description
1 polymer ?
#
loop_
_entity_poly.entity_id
_entity_poly.type
_entity_poly.pdbx_seq_one_letter_code
_entity_poly.pdbx_strand_id
1 'polypeptide(L)'
;MVTYESKFIGDFKLGDNIVFNLSVLKCLYKCRADGNAAAKRYLQKPITLLNISIIEALLYDFHLRINVFTREGVRLPQKVLDAIRSKKIDEFEKYIASARKNDFFDLKDTVFYEKLDELRKLRNRIHIQNTKNHFERDDSHAFSEARLILSEQALEQVIKTLAEKHPRNHKFVQSFELPWESHLA
;
A
#
# COMPACT_ATOMS: atom_id res chain seq x y z
N MET A 1 -11.14 0.14 -14.56
CA MET A 1 -10.23 -0.86 -13.96
C MET A 1 -8.85 -0.54 -14.49
N VAL A 2 -7.84 -0.39 -13.63
CA VAL A 2 -6.47 -0.09 -14.05
C VAL A 2 -5.54 -1.27 -13.79
N THR A 3 -4.58 -1.49 -14.69
CA THR A 3 -3.64 -2.63 -14.62
C THR A 3 -2.20 -2.12 -14.63
N TYR A 4 -1.38 -2.63 -13.71
CA TYR A 4 0.05 -2.32 -13.61
C TYR A 4 0.88 -3.60 -13.69
N GLU A 5 2.04 -3.52 -14.36
CA GLU A 5 2.99 -4.63 -14.35
C GLU A 5 3.62 -4.79 -12.95
N SER A 6 3.64 -6.02 -12.43
CA SER A 6 4.20 -6.36 -11.10
C SER A 6 5.69 -6.73 -11.16
N LYS A 7 6.40 -6.25 -12.19
CA LYS A 7 7.82 -6.51 -12.44
C LYS A 7 8.75 -5.98 -11.33
N PHE A 8 8.23 -5.22 -10.38
CA PHE A 8 8.99 -4.67 -9.27
C PHE A 8 8.98 -5.59 -8.04
N ILE A 9 8.29 -6.74 -8.06
CA ILE A 9 8.22 -7.62 -6.89
C ILE A 9 9.54 -8.38 -6.68
N GLY A 10 10.02 -8.42 -5.43
CA GLY A 10 11.20 -9.13 -4.98
C GLY A 10 10.92 -10.59 -4.65
N ASP A 11 9.96 -10.81 -3.74
CA ASP A 11 9.47 -12.10 -3.29
C ASP A 11 8.24 -12.51 -4.10
N PHE A 12 8.41 -13.51 -4.98
CA PHE A 12 7.34 -13.95 -5.87
C PHE A 12 6.15 -14.55 -5.12
N LYS A 13 6.37 -15.22 -3.97
CA LYS A 13 5.26 -15.78 -3.21
C LYS A 13 4.45 -14.70 -2.53
N LEU A 14 5.12 -13.66 -2.03
CA LEU A 14 4.45 -12.45 -1.56
C LEU A 14 3.67 -11.78 -2.69
N GLY A 15 4.24 -11.71 -3.90
CA GLY A 15 3.57 -11.24 -5.12
C GLY A 15 2.27 -12.00 -5.41
N ASP A 16 2.31 -13.33 -5.40
CA ASP A 16 1.12 -14.17 -5.60
C ASP A 16 0.05 -13.90 -4.54
N ASN A 17 0.45 -13.73 -3.28
CA ASN A 17 -0.46 -13.40 -2.19
C ASN A 17 -1.10 -12.01 -2.40
N ILE A 18 -0.35 -11.04 -2.92
CA ILE A 18 -0.89 -9.71 -3.29
C ILE A 18 -1.91 -9.85 -4.42
N VAL A 19 -1.62 -10.64 -5.47
CA VAL A 19 -2.57 -10.92 -6.57
C VAL A 19 -3.86 -11.55 -6.05
N PHE A 20 -3.75 -12.51 -5.14
CA PHE A 20 -4.90 -13.12 -4.48
C PHE A 20 -5.73 -12.07 -3.70
N ASN A 21 -5.07 -11.23 -2.89
CA ASN A 21 -5.74 -10.18 -2.14
C ASN A 21 -6.40 -9.10 -3.03
N LEU A 22 -5.79 -8.75 -4.17
CA LEU A 22 -6.39 -7.89 -5.18
C LEU A 22 -7.64 -8.55 -5.80
N SER A 23 -7.64 -9.87 -5.97
CA SER A 23 -8.81 -10.62 -6.43
C SER A 23 -9.94 -10.62 -5.38
N VAL A 24 -9.59 -10.73 -4.10
CA VAL A 24 -10.55 -10.54 -2.99
C VAL A 24 -11.13 -9.13 -3.01
N LEU A 25 -10.30 -8.10 -3.23
CA LEU A 25 -10.78 -6.72 -3.40
C LEU A 25 -11.81 -6.62 -4.53
N LYS A 26 -11.55 -7.19 -5.70
CA LYS A 26 -12.52 -7.22 -6.82
C LYS A 26 -13.86 -7.80 -6.39
N CYS A 27 -13.86 -8.92 -5.65
CA CYS A 27 -15.09 -9.49 -5.11
C CYS A 27 -15.81 -8.53 -4.14
N LEU A 28 -15.08 -7.86 -3.25
CA LEU A 28 -15.66 -6.89 -2.32
C LEU A 28 -16.26 -5.67 -3.04
N TYR A 29 -15.60 -5.15 -4.07
CA TYR A 29 -16.15 -4.05 -4.88
C TYR A 29 -17.38 -4.47 -5.67
N LYS A 30 -17.42 -5.70 -6.19
CA LYS A 30 -18.62 -6.25 -6.84
C LYS A 30 -19.80 -6.32 -5.85
N CYS A 31 -19.58 -6.91 -4.67
CA CYS A 31 -20.59 -6.95 -3.60
C CYS A 31 -21.04 -5.54 -3.18
N ARG A 32 -20.11 -4.57 -3.18
CA ARG A 32 -20.41 -3.17 -2.87
C ARG A 32 -21.25 -2.50 -3.95
N ALA A 33 -20.96 -2.76 -5.22
CA ALA A 33 -21.71 -2.21 -6.35
C ALA A 33 -23.15 -2.75 -6.37
N ASP A 34 -23.32 -4.06 -6.14
CA ASP A 34 -24.60 -4.76 -6.16
C ASP A 34 -25.44 -4.54 -4.88
N GLY A 35 -24.81 -4.05 -3.81
CA GLY A 35 -25.42 -3.90 -2.49
C GLY A 35 -26.24 -2.63 -2.28
N ASN A 36 -27.09 -2.64 -1.24
CA ASN A 36 -27.81 -1.46 -0.76
C ASN A 36 -26.89 -0.48 0.01
N ALA A 37 -27.42 0.66 0.45
CA ALA A 37 -26.64 1.68 1.15
C ALA A 37 -25.93 1.15 2.41
N ALA A 38 -26.57 0.26 3.17
CA ALA A 38 -25.98 -0.36 4.35
C ALA A 38 -24.83 -1.30 3.99
N ALA A 39 -25.01 -2.16 2.98
CA ALA A 39 -23.95 -3.02 2.47
C ALA A 39 -22.74 -2.21 1.97
N LYS A 40 -22.99 -1.12 1.23
CA LYS A 40 -21.93 -0.19 0.79
C LYS A 40 -21.13 0.36 1.96
N ARG A 41 -21.81 0.73 3.04
CA ARG A 41 -21.21 1.24 4.28
C ARG A 41 -20.40 0.16 5.00
N TYR A 42 -20.94 -1.04 5.17
CA TYR A 42 -20.23 -2.14 5.85
C TYR A 42 -18.98 -2.60 5.12
N LEU A 43 -18.95 -2.47 3.79
CA LEU A 43 -17.81 -2.87 2.97
C LEU A 43 -16.67 -1.83 2.93
N GLN A 44 -16.90 -0.57 3.33
CA GLN A 44 -15.84 0.46 3.36
C GLN A 44 -14.67 0.06 4.27
N LYS A 45 -14.96 -0.43 5.49
CA LYS A 45 -13.93 -0.85 6.45
C LYS A 45 -13.05 -1.99 5.93
N PRO A 46 -13.59 -3.17 5.53
CA PRO A 46 -12.75 -4.27 5.06
C PRO A 46 -11.97 -3.92 3.79
N ILE A 47 -12.56 -3.17 2.85
CA ILE A 47 -11.85 -2.71 1.64
C ILE A 47 -10.68 -1.80 2.03
N THR A 48 -10.93 -0.79 2.87
CA THR A 48 -9.89 0.15 3.33
C THR A 48 -8.75 -0.60 4.02
N LEU A 49 -9.07 -1.53 4.94
CA LEU A 49 -8.06 -2.33 5.64
C LEU A 49 -7.24 -3.20 4.71
N LEU A 50 -7.87 -3.80 3.70
CA LEU A 50 -7.18 -4.65 2.73
C LEU A 50 -6.26 -3.82 1.82
N ASN A 51 -6.70 -2.65 1.36
CA ASN A 51 -5.85 -1.69 0.63
C ASN A 51 -4.60 -1.32 1.45
N ILE A 52 -4.80 -0.96 2.72
CA ILE A 52 -3.69 -0.56 3.60
C ILE A 52 -2.72 -1.72 3.85
N SER A 53 -3.23 -2.93 4.03
CA SER A 53 -2.40 -4.13 4.24
C SER A 53 -1.57 -4.48 3.00
N ILE A 54 -2.13 -4.28 1.80
CA ILE A 54 -1.38 -4.45 0.55
C ILE A 54 -0.28 -3.38 0.43
N ILE A 55 -0.56 -2.12 0.76
CA ILE A 55 0.46 -1.06 0.79
C ILE A 55 1.63 -1.46 1.69
N GLU A 56 1.34 -1.94 2.90
CA GLU A 56 2.36 -2.41 3.86
C GLU A 56 3.19 -3.56 3.26
N ALA A 57 2.56 -4.55 2.63
CA ALA A 57 3.24 -5.67 1.98
C ALA A 57 4.16 -5.21 0.83
N LEU A 58 3.73 -4.23 0.03
CA LEU A 58 4.54 -3.66 -1.06
C LEU A 58 5.78 -2.93 -0.51
N LEU A 59 5.61 -2.16 0.57
CA LEU A 59 6.74 -1.49 1.22
C LEU A 59 7.71 -2.47 1.87
N TYR A 60 7.18 -3.54 2.48
CA TYR A 60 7.98 -4.65 3.01
C TYR A 60 8.85 -5.27 1.90
N ASP A 61 8.23 -5.66 0.78
CA ASP A 61 8.93 -6.24 -0.37
C ASP A 61 10.01 -5.28 -0.90
N PHE A 62 9.68 -3.99 -1.01
CA PHE A 62 10.64 -3.00 -1.46
C PHE A 62 11.86 -2.88 -0.53
N HIS A 63 11.67 -2.95 0.79
CA HIS A 63 12.77 -2.95 1.75
C HIS A 63 13.58 -4.26 1.72
N LEU A 64 12.91 -5.40 1.56
CA LEU A 64 13.58 -6.69 1.32
C LEU A 64 14.50 -6.59 0.10
N ARG A 65 14.03 -5.98 -0.99
CA ARG A 65 14.84 -5.75 -2.19
C ARG A 65 16.06 -4.88 -1.91
N ILE A 66 15.89 -3.75 -1.21
CA ILE A 66 17.01 -2.87 -0.83
C ILE A 66 18.07 -3.65 -0.04
N ASN A 67 17.63 -4.51 0.89
CA ASN A 67 18.52 -5.25 1.77
C ASN A 67 19.26 -6.41 1.09
N VAL A 68 18.55 -7.21 0.29
CA VAL A 68 19.07 -8.49 -0.22
C VAL A 68 19.63 -8.39 -1.64
N PHE A 69 19.13 -7.47 -2.47
CA PHE A 69 19.39 -7.51 -3.91
C PHE A 69 20.60 -6.63 -4.23
N THR A 70 21.78 -7.24 -4.30
CA THR A 70 23.07 -6.55 -4.54
C THR A 70 23.46 -6.50 -6.01
N ARG A 71 23.00 -7.43 -6.85
CA ARG A 71 23.31 -7.49 -8.30
C ARG A 71 22.25 -6.86 -9.20
N GLU A 72 20.98 -7.16 -8.94
CA GLU A 72 19.87 -6.56 -9.70
C GLU A 72 19.50 -5.17 -9.18
N GLY A 73 19.76 -4.92 -7.88
CA GLY A 73 19.72 -3.61 -7.25
C GLY A 73 18.35 -2.94 -7.20
N VAL A 74 18.23 -1.98 -6.29
CA VAL A 74 17.23 -0.91 -6.38
C VAL A 74 17.99 0.34 -6.83
N ARG A 75 17.46 1.07 -7.82
CA ARG A 75 18.07 2.31 -8.33
C ARG A 75 17.98 3.45 -7.31
N LEU A 76 18.76 3.35 -6.24
CA LEU A 76 18.86 4.33 -5.15
C LEU A 76 20.33 4.71 -4.90
N PRO A 77 20.62 5.92 -4.41
CA PRO A 77 21.97 6.32 -4.03
C PRO A 77 22.58 5.37 -2.99
N GLN A 78 23.86 5.05 -3.11
CA GLN A 78 24.54 4.11 -2.19
C GLN A 78 24.42 4.52 -0.72
N LYS A 79 24.47 5.83 -0.42
CA LYS A 79 24.26 6.38 0.93
C LYS A 79 22.90 5.99 1.54
N VAL A 80 21.85 5.90 0.70
CA VAL A 80 20.51 5.49 1.10
C VAL A 80 20.45 3.99 1.33
N LEU A 81 21.06 3.19 0.45
CA LEU A 81 21.14 1.73 0.57
C LEU A 81 21.84 1.33 1.89
N ASP A 82 22.96 1.97 2.22
CA ASP A 82 23.72 1.68 3.44
C ASP A 82 22.96 2.09 4.71
N ALA A 83 22.24 3.21 4.67
CA ALA A 83 21.41 3.68 5.79
C ALA A 83 20.23 2.75 6.10
N ILE A 84 19.71 2.05 5.10
CA ILE A 84 18.60 1.10 5.25
C ILE A 84 19.13 -0.28 5.65
N ARG A 85 20.20 -0.76 5.02
CA ARG A 85 20.84 -2.05 5.33
C ARG A 85 21.39 -2.14 6.75
N SER A 86 21.78 -1.01 7.33
CA SER A 86 22.24 -0.94 8.72
C SER A 86 21.11 -1.04 9.76
N LYS A 87 19.85 -1.07 9.35
CA LYS A 87 18.68 -1.08 10.26
C LYS A 87 17.72 -2.21 9.91
N LYS A 88 17.31 -2.97 10.92
CA LYS A 88 16.18 -3.89 10.79
C LYS A 88 14.87 -3.10 10.93
N ILE A 89 14.09 -3.03 9.86
CA ILE A 89 12.82 -2.31 9.78
C ILE A 89 11.72 -3.36 9.71
N ASP A 90 10.92 -3.51 10.77
CA ASP A 90 9.88 -4.54 10.86
C ASP A 90 8.46 -3.95 11.08
N GLU A 91 8.30 -2.62 11.06
CA GLU A 91 7.02 -1.95 11.36
C GLU A 91 6.62 -0.98 10.26
N PHE A 92 5.32 -0.92 9.95
CA PHE A 92 4.77 -0.01 8.93
C PHE A 92 5.13 1.46 9.16
N GLU A 93 5.16 1.90 10.42
CA GLU A 93 5.62 3.24 10.79
C GLU A 93 7.07 3.50 10.35
N LYS A 94 7.93 2.51 10.55
CA LYS A 94 9.34 2.59 10.18
C LYS A 94 9.53 2.51 8.66
N TYR A 95 8.68 1.76 7.93
CA TYR A 95 8.66 1.79 6.47
C TYR A 95 8.27 3.17 5.92
N ILE A 96 7.24 3.80 6.45
CA ILE A 96 6.82 5.15 6.03
C ILE A 96 7.91 6.17 6.38
N ALA A 97 8.50 6.10 7.57
CA ALA A 97 9.59 7.00 7.98
C ALA A 97 10.83 6.85 7.09
N SER A 98 11.19 5.62 6.71
CA SER A 98 12.27 5.35 5.76
C SER A 98 11.96 5.92 4.38
N ALA A 99 10.74 5.72 3.89
CA ALA A 99 10.32 6.26 2.59
C ALA A 99 10.32 7.79 2.59
N ARG A 100 9.85 8.43 3.66
CA ARG A 100 9.86 9.90 3.84
C ARG A 100 11.27 10.46 3.86
N LYS A 101 12.19 9.82 4.58
CA LYS A 101 13.57 10.28 4.71
C LYS A 101 14.32 10.27 3.38
N ASN A 102 14.00 9.32 2.51
CA ASN A 102 14.72 9.08 1.26
C ASN A 102 13.92 9.51 0.02
N ASP A 103 12.79 10.19 0.23
CA ASP A 103 11.81 10.61 -0.78
C ASP A 103 11.54 9.60 -1.90
N PHE A 104 11.20 8.34 -1.56
CA PHE A 104 11.01 7.29 -2.57
C PHE A 104 9.94 7.60 -3.62
N PHE A 105 8.96 8.41 -3.25
CA PHE A 105 7.88 8.76 -4.16
C PHE A 105 8.18 9.99 -5.04
N ASP A 106 9.33 10.66 -4.87
CA ASP A 106 9.70 11.94 -5.53
C ASP A 106 8.56 12.97 -5.52
N LEU A 107 7.74 12.97 -4.46
CA LEU A 107 6.58 13.85 -4.40
C LEU A 107 6.96 15.26 -3.94
N LYS A 108 8.23 15.50 -3.54
CA LYS A 108 8.78 16.76 -2.99
C LYS A 108 8.02 17.35 -1.78
N ASP A 109 6.86 16.81 -1.46
CA ASP A 109 5.92 17.25 -0.44
C ASP A 109 5.68 16.12 0.57
N THR A 110 5.50 16.49 1.84
CA THR A 110 5.28 15.56 2.94
C THR A 110 3.84 15.06 3.03
N VAL A 111 2.92 15.70 2.30
CA VAL A 111 1.48 15.38 2.31
C VAL A 111 1.19 13.90 2.02
N PHE A 112 1.91 13.27 1.09
CA PHE A 112 1.67 11.85 0.79
C PHE A 112 2.10 10.92 1.93
N TYR A 113 3.23 11.21 2.58
CA TYR A 113 3.70 10.44 3.72
C TYR A 113 2.78 10.62 4.94
N GLU A 114 2.17 11.80 5.09
CA GLU A 114 1.15 12.06 6.11
C GLU A 114 -0.12 11.26 5.85
N LYS A 115 -0.55 11.15 4.58
CA LYS A 115 -1.67 10.28 4.18
C LYS A 115 -1.38 8.79 4.49
N LEU A 116 -0.17 8.32 4.22
CA LEU A 116 0.23 6.95 4.58
C LEU A 116 0.23 6.73 6.10
N ASP A 117 0.68 7.71 6.88
CA ASP A 117 0.64 7.60 8.34
C ASP A 117 -0.80 7.64 8.89
N GLU A 118 -1.68 8.44 8.28
CA GLU A 118 -3.13 8.42 8.57
C GLU A 118 -3.70 7.01 8.33
N LEU A 119 -3.42 6.43 7.16
CA LEU A 119 -3.86 5.08 6.80
C LEU A 119 -3.30 4.01 7.77
N ARG A 120 -2.03 4.10 8.15
CA ARG A 120 -1.44 3.22 9.16
C ARG A 120 -2.19 3.30 10.50
N LYS A 121 -2.45 4.52 10.99
CA LYS A 121 -3.22 4.73 12.22
C LYS A 121 -4.64 4.17 12.09
N LEU A 122 -5.26 4.29 10.91
CA LEU A 122 -6.59 3.77 10.62
C LEU A 122 -6.59 2.23 10.63
N ARG A 123 -5.59 1.57 10.06
CA ARG A 123 -5.41 0.11 10.13
C ARG A 123 -5.27 -0.39 11.56
N ASN A 124 -4.56 0.34 12.42
CA ASN A 124 -4.43 -0.04 13.83
C ASN A 124 -5.77 -0.06 14.59
N ARG A 125 -6.81 0.62 14.08
CA ARG A 125 -8.18 0.52 14.64
C ARG A 125 -8.87 -0.81 14.39
N ILE A 126 -8.30 -1.70 13.57
CA ILE A 126 -8.81 -3.08 13.45
C ILE A 126 -8.85 -3.78 14.82
N HIS A 127 -7.92 -3.42 15.71
CA HIS A 127 -7.86 -3.97 17.07
C HIS A 127 -8.99 -3.44 17.99
N ILE A 128 -9.90 -2.59 17.51
CA ILE A 128 -11.05 -1.95 18.21
C ILE A 128 -10.66 -1.06 19.40
N GLN A 129 -9.57 -1.40 20.08
CA GLN A 129 -8.94 -0.67 21.16
C GLN A 129 -8.35 0.65 20.62
N ASN A 130 -9.14 1.73 20.65
CA ASN A 130 -8.69 3.09 20.31
C ASN A 130 -7.92 3.73 21.48
N THR A 131 -6.92 3.04 22.04
CA THR A 131 -6.16 3.52 23.20
C THR A 131 -5.36 4.79 22.93
N LYS A 132 -5.08 5.08 21.66
CA LYS A 132 -4.33 6.26 21.21
C LYS A 132 -5.20 7.42 20.72
N ASN A 133 -6.53 7.29 20.74
CA ASN A 133 -7.50 8.32 20.32
C ASN A 133 -7.20 8.97 18.94
N HIS A 134 -6.66 8.22 17.99
CA HIS A 134 -6.17 8.79 16.73
C HIS A 134 -7.27 9.20 15.73
N PHE A 135 -8.55 8.94 16.02
CA PHE A 135 -9.71 9.22 15.16
C PHE A 135 -11.03 9.15 15.96
N GLU A 136 -12.18 9.36 15.29
CA GLU A 136 -13.53 9.38 15.87
C GLU A 136 -13.89 8.08 16.58
N ARG A 137 -14.58 8.08 17.74
CA ARG A 137 -14.82 6.83 18.49
C ARG A 137 -15.64 5.79 17.73
N ASP A 138 -16.56 6.20 16.87
CA ASP A 138 -17.33 5.31 16.00
C ASP A 138 -16.48 4.88 14.79
N ASP A 139 -16.59 3.61 14.40
CA ASP A 139 -15.89 3.03 13.25
C ASP A 139 -16.60 3.33 11.92
N SER A 140 -17.93 3.42 11.96
CA SER A 140 -18.64 4.30 11.02
C SER A 140 -18.10 5.71 11.31
N HIS A 141 -17.88 6.63 10.39
CA HIS A 141 -17.12 7.88 10.57
C HIS A 141 -15.62 7.64 10.43
N ALA A 142 -15.00 6.78 11.24
CA ALA A 142 -13.58 6.46 11.07
C ALA A 142 -13.28 5.89 9.68
N PHE A 143 -14.04 4.90 9.23
CA PHE A 143 -13.95 4.35 7.88
C PHE A 143 -14.98 5.04 6.97
N SER A 144 -14.73 6.30 6.63
CA SER A 144 -15.56 7.10 5.73
C SER A 144 -15.28 6.77 4.25
N GLU A 145 -16.21 7.19 3.37
CA GLU A 145 -15.99 7.10 1.92
C GLU A 145 -14.72 7.86 1.49
N ALA A 146 -14.46 9.02 2.10
CA ALA A 146 -13.26 9.80 1.82
C ALA A 146 -11.97 9.03 2.14
N ARG A 147 -11.95 8.27 3.25
CA ARG A 147 -10.79 7.44 3.63
C ARG A 147 -10.67 6.16 2.81
N LEU A 148 -11.78 5.64 2.31
CA LEU A 148 -11.77 4.59 1.28
C LEU A 148 -11.06 5.10 0.02
N ILE A 149 -11.50 6.23 -0.55
CA ILE A 149 -10.89 6.84 -1.73
C ILE A 149 -9.42 7.18 -1.48
N LEU A 150 -9.09 7.68 -0.29
CA LEU A 150 -7.70 7.94 0.10
C LEU A 150 -6.85 6.66 0.05
N SER A 151 -7.40 5.53 0.49
CA SER A 151 -6.70 4.24 0.45
C SER A 151 -6.51 3.71 -0.98
N GLU A 152 -7.48 3.95 -1.87
CA GLU A 152 -7.40 3.63 -3.30
C GLU A 152 -6.26 4.42 -3.97
N GLN A 153 -6.29 5.75 -3.78
CA GLN A 153 -5.26 6.68 -4.25
C GLN A 153 -3.87 6.29 -3.76
N ALA A 154 -3.73 5.97 -2.47
CA ALA A 154 -2.44 5.61 -1.89
C ALA A 154 -1.91 4.28 -2.46
N LEU A 155 -2.77 3.27 -2.59
CA LEU A 155 -2.35 1.98 -3.16
C LEU A 155 -1.91 2.13 -4.61
N GLU A 156 -2.69 2.84 -5.42
CA GLU A 156 -2.37 3.10 -6.82
C GLU A 156 -1.06 3.88 -6.97
N GLN A 157 -0.85 4.93 -6.17
CA GLN A 157 0.38 5.71 -6.19
C GLN A 157 1.61 4.87 -5.84
N VAL A 158 1.51 4.00 -4.83
CA VAL A 158 2.62 3.10 -4.45
C VAL A 158 2.93 2.13 -5.59
N ILE A 159 1.92 1.48 -6.16
CA ILE A 159 2.11 0.52 -7.27
C ILE A 159 2.71 1.22 -8.48
N LYS A 160 2.14 2.35 -8.92
CA LYS A 160 2.63 3.13 -10.07
C LYS A 160 4.10 3.51 -9.88
N THR A 161 4.43 4.07 -8.71
CA THR A 161 5.81 4.53 -8.44
C THR A 161 6.80 3.38 -8.46
N LEU A 162 6.47 2.24 -7.81
CA LEU A 162 7.35 1.08 -7.79
C LEU A 162 7.51 0.44 -9.17
N ALA A 163 6.43 0.39 -9.96
CA ALA A 163 6.45 -0.13 -11.32
C ALA A 163 7.29 0.73 -12.28
N GLU A 164 7.17 2.06 -12.20
CA GLU A 164 7.89 2.99 -13.07
C GLU A 164 9.38 3.11 -12.71
N LYS A 165 9.70 3.26 -11.41
CA LYS A 165 11.07 3.57 -10.98
C LYS A 165 11.91 2.33 -10.68
N HIS A 166 11.27 1.24 -10.28
CA HIS A 166 11.97 0.05 -9.81
C HIS A 166 11.55 -1.27 -10.51
N PRO A 167 11.32 -1.28 -11.84
CA PRO A 167 11.00 -2.51 -12.57
C PRO A 167 12.21 -3.44 -12.64
N ARG A 168 11.94 -4.74 -12.71
CA ARG A 168 12.92 -5.80 -12.99
C ARG A 168 12.55 -6.53 -14.28
N ASN A 169 13.49 -7.29 -14.80
CA ASN A 169 13.25 -8.14 -15.96
C ASN A 169 12.78 -9.54 -15.51
N HIS A 170 11.53 -9.67 -15.07
CA HIS A 170 10.91 -10.97 -14.80
C HIS A 170 9.43 -11.00 -15.18
N LYS A 171 8.85 -12.21 -15.26
CA LYS A 171 7.43 -12.44 -15.59
C LYS A 171 6.74 -13.45 -14.66
N PHE A 172 7.30 -13.68 -13.47
CA PHE A 172 6.81 -14.72 -12.55
C PHE A 172 5.57 -14.34 -11.73
N VAL A 173 5.26 -13.05 -11.62
CA VAL A 173 4.09 -12.54 -10.89
C VAL A 173 3.11 -11.95 -11.90
N GLN A 174 1.82 -12.21 -11.73
CA GLN A 174 0.76 -11.65 -12.57
C GLN A 174 0.66 -10.13 -12.39
N SER A 175 0.17 -9.43 -13.42
CA SER A 175 -0.09 -7.99 -13.33
C SER A 175 -1.08 -7.67 -12.21
N PHE A 176 -0.91 -6.51 -11.59
CA PHE A 176 -1.80 -6.04 -10.55
C PHE A 176 -2.98 -5.31 -11.17
N GLU A 177 -4.18 -5.80 -10.92
CA GLU A 177 -5.43 -5.25 -11.44
C GLU A 177 -6.22 -4.60 -10.29
N LEU A 178 -6.40 -3.28 -10.36
CA LEU A 178 -7.13 -2.52 -9.35
C LEU A 178 -8.61 -2.37 -9.77
N PRO A 179 -9.57 -2.65 -8.87
CA PRO A 179 -11.00 -2.70 -9.20
C PRO A 179 -11.67 -1.33 -9.41
N TRP A 180 -10.92 -0.23 -9.42
CA TRP A 180 -11.41 1.13 -9.64
C TRP A 180 -10.83 1.74 -10.94
N GLU A 181 -11.33 2.91 -11.31
CA GLU A 181 -10.72 3.74 -12.36
C GLU A 181 -9.53 4.53 -11.80
N SER A 182 -8.51 4.75 -12.63
CA SER A 182 -7.28 5.46 -12.25
C SER A 182 -7.60 6.76 -11.50
N HIS A 183 -7.13 6.88 -10.25
CA HIS A 183 -7.25 8.12 -9.49
C HIS A 183 -6.11 9.09 -9.80
N LEU A 184 -5.05 8.61 -10.45
CA LEU A 184 -3.93 9.41 -10.89
C LEU A 184 -4.19 9.85 -12.34
N ALA A 185 -4.31 11.17 -12.54
CA ALA A 185 -4.41 11.80 -13.86
C ALA A 185 -3.04 11.90 -14.55
#